data_AF-A0A6G3SCT6-F1
#
_entry.id   AF-A0A6G3SCT6-F1
#
_cell.length_a   1.000
_cell.length_b   1.000
_cell.length_c   1.000
_cell.angle_alpha   90.00
_cell.angle_beta   90.00
_cell.angle_gamma   90.00
#
_symmetry.space_group_name_H-M   'P 1'
#
loop_
_entity.id
_entity.type
_entity.pdbx_description
1 polymer ?
#
loop_
_entity_poly.entity_id
_entity_poly.type
_entity_poly.pdbx_seq_one_letter_code
_entity_poly.pdbx_strand_id
1 'polypeptide(L)' 'RGPDGDLRGVEAVVDKDATSALLAAALGADELVVTTGVERVALDWGTPDRRDLDRLDAATAEHLLAAGQFPEG' A
#
# COMPACT_ATOMS: atom_id res chain seq x y z
N ARG A 1 11.98 -10.28 22.03
CA ARG A 1 11.35 -10.80 23.27
C ARG A 1 12.40 -10.83 24.36
N GLY A 2 12.03 -10.48 25.59
CA GLY A 2 12.91 -10.66 26.74
C GLY A 2 13.17 -12.15 27.01
N PRO A 3 14.12 -12.47 27.91
CA PRO A 3 14.44 -13.84 28.29
C PRO A 3 13.21 -14.63 28.80
N ASP A 4 12.21 -13.94 29.37
CA ASP A 4 10.98 -14.56 29.89
C ASP A 4 9.80 -14.54 28.90
N GLY A 5 10.05 -14.18 27.63
CA GLY A 5 9.02 -14.11 26.59
C GLY A 5 8.31 -12.76 26.48
N ASP A 6 8.59 -11.82 27.40
CA ASP A 6 8.00 -10.48 27.43
C ASP A 6 8.24 -9.68 26.15
N LEU A 7 7.22 -8.93 25.75
CA LEU A 7 7.31 -7.95 24.67
C LEU A 7 7.77 -6.61 25.25
N ARG A 8 8.68 -5.95 24.53
CA ARG A 8 9.16 -4.60 24.87
C ARG A 8 8.90 -3.70 23.68
N GLY A 9 8.30 -2.53 23.93
CA GLY A 9 8.19 -1.49 22.93
C GLY A 9 9.57 -1.00 22.51
N VAL A 10 9.70 -0.62 21.25
CA VAL A 10 10.89 0.01 20.68
C VAL A 10 10.46 1.24 19.92
N GLU A 11 11.36 2.21 19.78
CA GLU A 11 11.13 3.34 18.88
C GLU A 11 11.30 2.85 17.45
N ALA A 12 10.19 2.83 16.71
CA ALA A 12 10.13 2.47 15.31
C ALA A 12 8.91 3.14 14.68
N VAL A 13 8.94 3.30 13.36
CA VAL A 13 7.77 3.68 12.56
C VAL A 13 7.27 2.42 11.90
N VAL A 14 5.97 2.16 12.06
CA VAL A 14 5.31 1.03 11.43
C VAL A 14 4.55 1.57 10.24
N ASP A 15 4.76 0.98 9.07
CA ASP A 15 3.96 1.32 7.89
C ASP A 15 2.50 0.91 8.11
N LYS A 16 1.62 1.90 8.01
CA LYS A 16 0.19 1.75 8.32
C LYS A 16 -0.50 0.86 7.28
N ASP A 17 -0.16 1.01 6.01
CA ASP A 17 -0.89 0.33 4.93
C ASP A 17 -0.50 -1.16 4.89
N ALA A 18 0.79 -1.47 5.05
CA ALA A 18 1.29 -2.83 5.23
C ALA A 18 0.71 -3.50 6.50
N THR A 19 0.62 -2.76 7.60
CA THR A 19 0.02 -3.28 8.84
C THR A 19 -1.47 -3.55 8.66
N SER A 20 -2.19 -2.67 7.96
CA SER A 20 -3.60 -2.86 7.65
C SER A 20 -3.82 -4.05 6.72
N ALA A 21 -2.95 -4.25 5.72
CA ALA A 21 -2.99 -5.42 4.86
C ALA A 21 -2.75 -6.72 5.62
N LEU A 22 -1.76 -6.75 6.53
CA LEU A 22 -1.51 -7.90 7.40
C LEU A 22 -2.72 -8.21 8.30
N LEU A 23 -3.32 -7.17 8.89
CA LEU A 23 -4.50 -7.32 9.75
C LEU A 23 -5.71 -7.82 8.96
N ALA A 24 -5.98 -7.26 7.78
CA ALA A 24 -7.07 -7.69 6.89
C ALA A 24 -6.93 -9.17 6.52
N ALA A 25 -5.72 -9.61 6.15
CA ALA A 25 -5.43 -11.01 5.88
C ALA A 25 -5.64 -11.90 7.11
N ALA A 26 -5.19 -11.48 8.29
CA ALA A 26 -5.35 -12.23 9.53
C ALA A 26 -6.82 -12.37 9.97
N LEU A 27 -7.66 -11.39 9.62
CA LEU A 27 -9.10 -11.40 9.90
C LEU A 27 -9.92 -12.10 8.81
N GLY A 28 -9.32 -12.42 7.66
CA GLY A 28 -10.03 -12.95 6.50
C GLY A 28 -11.02 -11.95 5.89
N ALA A 29 -10.66 -10.66 5.87
CA ALA A 29 -11.49 -9.63 5.27
C ALA A 29 -11.53 -9.78 3.74
N ASP A 30 -12.71 -9.55 3.15
CA ASP A 30 -12.89 -9.63 1.69
C ASP A 30 -12.23 -8.44 0.95
N GLU A 31 -12.19 -7.26 1.58
CA GLU A 31 -11.70 -6.03 0.98
C GLU A 31 -10.87 -5.18 1.97
N LEU A 32 -9.85 -4.50 1.44
CA LEU A 32 -9.07 -3.48 2.13
C LEU A 32 -9.26 -2.13 1.43
N VAL A 33 -9.75 -1.13 2.15
CA VAL A 33 -9.96 0.22 1.62
C VAL A 33 -8.91 1.17 2.20
N VAL A 34 -8.04 1.70 1.34
CA VAL A 34 -7.03 2.71 1.69
C VAL A 34 -7.51 4.08 1.20
N THR A 35 -7.74 5.00 2.13
CA THR A 35 -8.11 6.38 1.81
C THR A 35 -6.85 7.24 1.66
N THR A 36 -6.78 8.02 0.59
CA THR A 36 -5.64 8.91 0.30
C THR A 36 -6.11 10.33 -0.05
N GLY A 37 -5.17 11.27 -0.16
CA GLY A 37 -5.43 12.68 -0.47
C GLY A 37 -5.74 12.98 -1.94
N VAL A 38 -5.73 11.97 -2.79
CA VAL A 38 -6.07 12.07 -4.22
C VAL A 38 -7.33 11.26 -4.51
N GLU A 39 -8.11 11.70 -5.49
CA GLU A 39 -9.37 11.03 -5.84
C GLU A 39 -9.14 9.65 -6.47
N ARG A 40 -8.09 9.52 -7.30
CA ARG A 40 -7.78 8.30 -8.06
C ARG A 40 -6.27 8.12 -8.20
N VAL A 41 -5.86 6.85 -8.32
CA VAL A 41 -4.54 6.50 -8.84
C VAL A 41 -4.50 6.85 -10.32
N ALA A 42 -3.39 7.40 -10.80
CA ALA A 42 -3.24 7.77 -12.20
C ALA A 42 -1.86 7.40 -12.74
N LEU A 43 -1.79 7.19 -14.06
CA LEU A 43 -0.56 7.10 -14.82
C LEU A 43 -0.10 8.48 -15.28
N ASP A 44 1.18 8.59 -15.61
CA ASP A 44 1.80 9.78 -16.19
C ASP A 44 1.53 11.03 -15.34
N TRP A 45 1.63 10.86 -14.01
CA TRP A 45 1.26 11.88 -13.02
C TRP A 45 2.05 13.18 -13.21
N GLY A 46 1.35 14.31 -13.11
CA GLY A 46 1.95 15.64 -13.30
C GLY A 46 2.23 16.03 -14.75
N THR A 47 1.85 15.21 -15.72
CA THR A 47 1.99 15.49 -17.16
C THR A 47 0.64 15.78 -17.82
N PRO A 48 0.63 16.37 -19.04
CA PRO A 48 -0.59 16.51 -19.84
C PRO A 48 -1.24 15.17 -20.22
N ASP A 49 -0.46 14.08 -20.22
CA ASP A 49 -0.90 12.75 -20.63
C ASP A 49 -1.45 11.93 -19.45
N ARG A 50 -1.74 12.57 -18.30
CA ARG A 50 -2.28 11.93 -17.11
C ARG A 50 -3.54 11.13 -17.43
N ARG A 51 -3.59 9.88 -16.93
CA ARG A 51 -4.74 8.98 -17.08
C ARG A 51 -5.12 8.35 -15.76
N ASP A 52 -6.32 8.66 -15.28
CA ASP A 52 -6.84 8.06 -14.05
C ASP A 52 -7.23 6.59 -14.28
N LEU A 53 -7.04 5.76 -13.25
CA LEU A 53 -7.32 4.33 -13.26
C LEU A 53 -8.53 4.01 -12.38
N ASP A 54 -9.59 3.48 -13.00
CA ASP A 54 -10.79 3.03 -12.27
C ASP A 54 -10.65 1.60 -11.74
N ARG A 55 -9.92 0.76 -12.48
CA ARG A 55 -9.66 -0.64 -12.15
C ARG A 55 -8.25 -1.01 -12.58
N LEU A 56 -7.59 -1.76 -11.72
CA LEU A 56 -6.24 -2.24 -11.96
C LEU A 56 -6.10 -3.60 -11.27
N ASP A 57 -5.66 -4.62 -12.01
CA ASP A 57 -5.32 -5.91 -11.43
C ASP A 57 -3.87 -5.92 -10.92
N ALA A 58 -3.55 -6.87 -10.04
CA ALA A 58 -2.25 -6.93 -9.36
C ALA A 58 -1.07 -7.13 -10.34
N ALA A 59 -1.22 -7.96 -11.38
CA ALA A 59 -0.13 -8.23 -12.31
C ALA A 59 0.20 -6.98 -13.15
N THR A 60 -0.83 -6.26 -13.60
CA THR A 60 -0.64 -4.99 -14.30
C THR A 60 -0.05 -3.93 -13.35
N ALA A 61 -0.47 -3.88 -12.08
CA ALA A 61 0.09 -2.97 -11.09
C ALA A 61 1.60 -3.19 -10.86
N GLU A 62 2.02 -4.45 -10.73
CA GLU A 62 3.43 -4.83 -10.61
C GLU A 62 4.26 -4.37 -11.81
N HIS A 63 3.73 -4.55 -13.03
CA HIS A 63 4.41 -4.11 -14.24
C HIS A 63 4.57 -2.58 -14.30
N LEU A 64 3.51 -1.84 -13.95
CA LEU A 64 3.53 -0.37 -13.92
C LEU A 64 4.46 0.17 -12.83
N LEU A 65 4.50 -0.48 -11.66
CA LEU A 65 5.44 -0.17 -10.59
C LEU A 65 6.88 -0.35 -11.07
N ALA A 66 7.20 -1.48 -11.70
CA ALA A 66 8.51 -1.72 -12.30
C ALA A 66 8.86 -0.74 -13.42
N ALA A 67 7.85 -0.20 -14.12
CA ALA A 67 8.01 0.84 -15.12
C ALA A 67 8.13 2.27 -14.53
N GLY A 68 8.10 2.42 -13.20
CA GLY A 68 8.30 3.70 -12.51
C GLY A 68 7.08 4.63 -12.53
N GLN A 69 5.88 4.10 -12.78
CA GLN A 69 4.65 4.91 -12.78
C GLN A 69 4.21 5.33 -11.39
N PHE A 70 4.64 4.62 -10.35
CA PHE A 70 4.30 4.89 -8.96
C PHE A 70 5.57 5.19 -8.16
N PRO A 71 5.55 6.20 -7.26
CA PRO A 71 6.67 6.50 -6.39
C PRO A 71 6.93 5.35 -5.41
N GLU A 72 8.14 5.31 -4.86
CA GLU A 72 8.43 4.45 -3.70
C GLU A 72 7.55 4.85 -2.50
N GLY A 73 7.08 3.84 -1.76
CA GLY A 73 6.28 4.00 -0.55
C GLY A 73 7.14 4.18 0.69
#